data_AF-A0AB32TP65-F1
#
_entry.id   AF-A0AB32TP65-F1
#
_cell.length_a   1.000
_cell.length_b   1.000
_cell.length_c   1.000
_cell.angle_alpha   90.00
_cell.angle_beta   90.00
_cell.angle_gamma   90.00
#
_symmetry.space_group_name_H-M   'P 1'
#
loop_
_entity.id
_entity.type
_entity.pdbx_description
1 polymer ?
#
loop_
_entity_poly.entity_id
_entity_poly.type
_entity_poly.pdbx_seq_one_letter_code
_entity_poly.pdbx_strand_id
1 'polypeptide(L)'
;MAFIKKESEDVKIEETFTVKHEDLQKQTDLIEENEESKEEKHHVKIEEKTNLQTDGSLKRRDKNCFTCTQCGKSLATKGTLKIHRMIHTGEKPFTCTQCRKSFSQSSNLNLHMRIHNGEKPFTCTQCVKSFNQSSNFKKHMRIHTGEKPFTCTQCGKSFSQSSHLNKHMRIHTREKLFTCTECGKCFSQSSSFNLHLRVHTGKKPNNACSNSSVNAASVWDKF
;
A
#
# COMPACT_ATOMS: atom_id res chain seq x y z
N MET A 1 10.39 -14.08 67.65
CA MET A 1 9.26 -14.77 67.01
C MET A 1 9.35 -14.53 65.51
N ALA A 2 9.11 -15.60 64.74
CA ALA A 2 9.29 -15.85 63.30
C ALA A 2 9.42 -14.66 62.33
N PHE A 3 10.59 -14.56 61.67
CA PHE A 3 10.79 -13.85 60.40
C PHE A 3 10.71 -14.88 59.26
N ILE A 4 9.65 -14.83 58.45
CA ILE A 4 9.53 -15.64 57.23
C ILE A 4 10.04 -14.79 56.06
N LYS A 5 11.20 -15.18 55.53
CA LYS A 5 11.75 -14.70 54.26
C LYS A 5 10.92 -15.30 53.12
N LYS A 6 10.38 -14.46 52.24
CA LYS A 6 9.72 -14.89 51.01
C LYS A 6 10.68 -14.58 49.86
N GLU A 7 11.38 -15.61 49.40
CA GLU A 7 12.17 -15.56 48.17
C GLU A 7 11.24 -15.42 46.98
N SER A 8 11.58 -14.51 46.07
CA SER A 8 10.89 -14.31 44.80
C SER A 8 11.67 -15.09 43.75
N GLU A 9 11.00 -16.05 43.11
CA GLU A 9 11.54 -16.81 42.00
C GLU A 9 11.39 -15.99 40.70
N ASP A 10 12.53 -15.57 40.15
CA ASP A 10 12.63 -14.99 38.82
C ASP A 10 12.31 -16.05 37.75
N VAL A 11 11.09 -15.98 37.20
CA VAL A 11 10.69 -16.76 36.02
C VAL A 11 11.36 -16.17 34.77
N LYS A 12 12.49 -16.77 34.37
CA LYS A 12 13.11 -16.58 33.05
C LYS A 12 12.31 -17.37 32.01
N ILE A 13 11.60 -16.67 31.12
CA ILE A 13 11.09 -17.24 29.88
C ILE A 13 11.75 -16.47 28.72
N GLU A 14 12.96 -16.91 28.36
CA GLU A 14 13.55 -16.60 27.06
C GLU A 14 13.26 -17.77 26.11
N GLU A 15 12.07 -17.78 25.49
CA GLU A 15 11.82 -18.62 24.32
C GLU A 15 12.31 -17.88 23.07
N THR A 16 13.56 -18.12 22.73
CA THR A 16 14.15 -17.73 21.45
C THR A 16 13.64 -18.66 20.35
N PHE A 17 12.54 -18.26 19.70
CA PHE A 17 11.96 -19.01 18.60
C PHE A 17 12.81 -18.84 17.33
N THR A 18 13.75 -19.76 17.11
CA THR A 18 14.56 -19.86 15.90
C THR A 18 13.70 -20.42 14.76
N VAL A 19 13.03 -19.53 14.02
CA VAL A 19 12.26 -19.91 12.82
C VAL A 19 13.24 -20.22 11.68
N LYS A 20 13.20 -21.46 11.18
CA LYS A 20 13.98 -21.91 10.03
C LYS A 20 13.57 -21.11 8.78
N HIS A 21 14.55 -20.56 8.08
CA HIS A 21 14.40 -19.79 6.83
C HIS A 21 13.57 -20.52 5.75
N GLU A 22 13.53 -21.86 5.80
CA GLU A 22 12.81 -22.74 4.86
C GLU A 22 11.28 -22.56 4.90
N ASP A 23 10.68 -22.19 6.04
CA ASP A 23 9.23 -21.99 6.13
C ASP A 23 8.76 -20.65 5.55
N LEU A 24 9.68 -19.68 5.45
CA LEU A 24 9.41 -18.38 4.83
C LEU A 24 9.33 -18.51 3.31
N GLN A 25 10.21 -19.34 2.73
CA GLN A 25 10.29 -19.63 1.29
C GLN A 25 9.01 -20.35 0.81
N LYS A 26 8.52 -21.35 1.56
CA LYS A 26 7.31 -22.09 1.17
C LYS A 26 6.06 -21.21 1.12
N GLN A 27 5.95 -20.21 2.00
CA GLN A 27 4.83 -19.27 1.98
C GLN A 27 4.98 -18.22 0.88
N THR A 28 6.20 -17.91 0.43
CA THR A 28 6.43 -17.05 -0.75
C THR A 28 6.23 -17.81 -2.06
N ASP A 29 6.64 -19.07 -2.16
CA ASP A 29 6.54 -19.88 -3.37
C ASP A 29 5.08 -20.22 -3.71
N LEU A 30 4.22 -20.49 -2.71
CA LEU A 30 2.77 -20.65 -2.91
C LEU A 30 2.07 -19.38 -3.42
N ILE A 31 2.74 -18.23 -3.29
CA ILE A 31 2.24 -16.96 -3.81
C ILE A 31 2.75 -16.71 -5.23
N GLU A 32 3.92 -17.25 -5.59
CA GLU A 32 4.50 -17.12 -6.92
C GLU A 32 3.69 -17.88 -7.98
N GLU A 33 3.14 -19.04 -7.63
CA GLU A 33 2.33 -19.88 -8.55
C GLU A 33 0.98 -19.24 -8.97
N ASN A 34 0.54 -18.15 -8.34
CA ASN A 34 -0.72 -17.45 -8.67
C ASN A 34 -0.57 -16.02 -9.22
N GLU A 35 0.66 -15.48 -9.32
CA GLU A 35 0.89 -14.08 -9.73
C GLU A 35 1.74 -13.88 -10.99
N GLU A 36 2.23 -14.96 -11.63
CA GLU A 36 3.07 -14.91 -12.85
C GLU A 36 2.35 -14.42 -14.13
N SER A 37 1.18 -13.77 -14.00
CA SER A 37 0.39 -13.27 -15.14
C SER A 37 0.12 -11.76 -15.16
N LYS A 38 0.62 -10.93 -14.22
CA LYS A 38 0.34 -9.47 -14.21
C LYS A 38 1.46 -8.52 -13.75
N GLU A 39 2.71 -8.96 -13.62
CA GLU A 39 3.84 -8.03 -13.42
C GLU A 39 4.36 -7.48 -14.76
N GLU A 40 3.53 -6.64 -15.40
CA GLU A 40 4.02 -5.74 -16.43
C GLU A 40 4.92 -4.70 -15.76
N LYS A 41 6.23 -4.88 -15.95
CA LYS A 41 7.27 -3.88 -15.73
C LYS A 41 6.90 -2.59 -16.46
N HIS A 42 6.14 -1.70 -15.82
CA HIS A 42 6.02 -0.33 -16.30
C HIS A 42 7.31 0.41 -15.95
N HIS A 43 8.34 0.17 -16.75
CA HIS A 43 9.52 1.00 -16.84
C HIS A 43 9.05 2.43 -17.09
N VAL A 44 9.25 3.30 -16.11
CA VAL A 44 9.08 4.75 -16.29
C VAL A 44 10.24 5.19 -17.19
N LYS A 45 10.08 5.06 -18.51
CA LYS A 45 10.86 5.82 -19.47
C LYS A 45 10.33 7.25 -19.44
N ILE A 46 10.93 8.08 -18.60
CA ILE A 46 11.02 9.50 -18.91
C ILE A 46 12.28 9.60 -19.77
N GLU A 47 12.14 9.34 -21.07
CA GLU A 47 13.18 9.67 -22.04
C GLU A 47 12.76 10.96 -22.73
N GLU A 48 13.69 11.91 -22.66
CA GLU A 48 13.64 13.23 -23.25
C GLU A 48 13.28 13.18 -24.73
N LYS A 49 12.53 14.20 -25.16
CA LYS A 49 12.29 14.50 -26.56
C LYS A 49 13.62 14.71 -27.28
N THR A 50 14.09 13.70 -28.00
CA THR A 50 14.99 13.89 -29.15
C THR A 50 14.56 12.94 -30.27
N ASN A 51 14.36 13.52 -31.45
CA ASN A 51 14.06 12.81 -32.69
C ASN A 51 15.21 11.84 -33.02
N LEU A 52 14.96 10.54 -33.00
CA LEU A 52 15.66 9.59 -33.85
C LEU A 52 14.63 8.72 -34.57
N GLN A 53 14.60 8.87 -35.89
CA GLN A 53 14.07 7.86 -36.79
C GLN A 53 14.94 6.60 -36.65
N THR A 54 14.40 5.55 -36.06
CA THR A 54 14.92 4.19 -36.22
C THR A 54 13.79 3.28 -36.66
N ASP A 55 13.80 2.96 -37.94
CA ASP A 55 13.07 1.87 -38.57
C ASP A 55 13.70 0.56 -38.08
N GLY A 56 12.91 -0.36 -37.50
CA GLY A 56 13.45 -1.55 -36.84
C GLY A 56 12.49 -2.40 -36.00
N SER A 57 11.53 -3.04 -36.66
CA SER A 57 10.90 -4.33 -36.27
C SER A 57 10.36 -4.51 -34.83
N LEU A 58 9.09 -4.15 -34.63
CA LEU A 58 8.18 -4.83 -33.69
C LEU A 58 6.99 -5.37 -34.51
N LYS A 59 7.10 -6.63 -34.96
CA LYS A 59 5.99 -7.32 -35.65
C LYS A 59 4.84 -7.50 -34.65
N ARG A 60 3.83 -6.64 -34.80
CA ARG A 60 2.56 -6.61 -34.08
C ARG A 60 1.84 -7.97 -34.19
N ARG A 61 1.63 -8.66 -33.07
CA ARG A 61 0.58 -9.68 -32.92
C ARG A 61 -0.78 -8.98 -32.73
N ASP A 62 -1.23 -8.24 -33.73
CA ASP A 62 -2.54 -7.60 -33.73
C ASP A 62 -3.55 -8.41 -34.55
N LYS A 63 -3.99 -9.54 -34.01
CA LYS A 63 -5.10 -10.32 -34.60
C LYS A 63 -6.26 -10.63 -33.65
N ASN A 64 -6.26 -10.15 -32.41
CA ASN A 64 -7.43 -10.37 -31.54
C ASN A 64 -7.65 -9.37 -30.39
N CYS A 65 -7.16 -8.14 -30.53
CA CYS A 65 -7.42 -7.09 -29.53
C CYS A 65 -8.79 -6.42 -29.75
N PHE A 66 -9.52 -6.21 -28.66
CA PHE A 66 -10.78 -5.50 -28.63
C PHE A 66 -10.55 -4.09 -28.09
N THR A 67 -10.91 -3.08 -28.87
CA THR A 67 -10.68 -1.68 -28.52
C THR A 67 -11.91 -1.06 -27.84
N CYS A 68 -11.68 -0.28 -26.80
CA CYS A 68 -12.71 0.56 -26.21
C CYS A 68 -12.89 1.83 -27.04
N THR A 69 -14.10 2.06 -27.56
CA THR A 69 -14.40 3.24 -28.38
C THR A 69 -14.38 4.56 -27.61
N GLN A 70 -14.48 4.54 -26.27
CA GLN A 70 -14.51 5.76 -25.45
C GLN A 70 -13.11 6.23 -25.01
N CYS A 71 -12.14 5.33 -24.87
CA CYS A 71 -10.80 5.68 -24.37
C CYS A 71 -9.65 5.12 -25.20
N GLY A 72 -9.95 4.40 -26.30
CA GLY A 72 -8.96 3.80 -27.20
C GLY A 72 -8.19 2.60 -26.62
N LYS A 73 -8.40 2.23 -25.36
CA LYS A 73 -7.67 1.11 -24.73
C LYS A 73 -7.95 -0.22 -25.45
N SER A 74 -6.88 -0.92 -25.81
CA SER A 74 -6.93 -2.25 -26.41
C SER A 74 -6.85 -3.32 -25.31
N LEU A 75 -7.75 -4.30 -25.36
CA LEU A 75 -7.85 -5.39 -24.39
C LEU A 75 -7.84 -6.74 -25.12
N ALA A 76 -7.25 -7.75 -24.48
CA ALA A 76 -7.02 -9.05 -25.11
C ALA A 76 -8.30 -9.84 -25.44
N THR A 77 -9.41 -9.57 -24.75
CA THR A 77 -10.65 -10.36 -24.91
C THR A 77 -11.92 -9.51 -24.84
N LYS A 78 -12.99 -9.97 -25.49
CA LYS A 78 -14.30 -9.31 -25.43
C LYS A 78 -14.86 -9.24 -24.00
N GLY A 79 -14.61 -10.27 -23.19
CA GLY A 79 -15.01 -10.31 -21.78
C GLY A 79 -14.32 -9.23 -20.94
N THR A 80 -13.00 -9.08 -21.11
CA THR A 80 -12.24 -8.01 -20.43
C THR A 80 -12.67 -6.63 -20.92
N LEU A 81 -12.99 -6.46 -22.21
CA LEU A 81 -13.57 -5.22 -22.72
C LEU A 81 -14.95 -4.92 -22.11
N LYS A 82 -15.83 -5.91 -21.96
CA LYS A 82 -17.14 -5.72 -21.32
C LYS A 82 -17.00 -5.22 -19.89
N ILE A 83 -16.12 -5.84 -19.10
CA ILE A 83 -15.82 -5.41 -17.73
C ILE A 83 -15.19 -4.02 -17.72
N HIS A 84 -14.27 -3.74 -18.64
CA HIS A 84 -13.63 -2.42 -18.77
C HIS A 84 -14.64 -1.31 -19.03
N ARG A 85 -15.65 -1.54 -19.87
CA ARG A 85 -16.70 -0.55 -20.17
C ARG A 85 -17.48 -0.12 -18.93
N MET A 86 -17.54 -0.94 -17.88
CA MET A 86 -18.19 -0.58 -16.61
C MET A 86 -17.49 0.58 -15.89
N ILE A 87 -16.22 0.86 -16.20
CA ILE A 87 -15.52 2.04 -15.70
C ILE A 87 -16.14 3.32 -16.25
N HIS A 88 -16.63 3.29 -17.50
CA HIS A 88 -17.24 4.43 -18.14
C HIS A 88 -18.72 4.59 -17.80
N THR A 89 -19.46 3.49 -17.70
CA THR A 89 -20.89 3.53 -17.36
C THR A 89 -21.13 3.72 -15.86
N GLY A 90 -20.14 3.42 -15.02
CA GLY A 90 -20.29 3.41 -13.57
C GLY A 90 -21.07 2.20 -13.04
N GLU A 91 -21.45 1.25 -13.90
CA GLU A 91 -22.19 0.05 -13.52
C GLU A 91 -21.42 -0.80 -12.51
N LYS A 92 -22.12 -1.18 -11.43
CA LYS A 92 -21.57 -1.98 -10.33
C LYS A 92 -22.58 -3.03 -9.89
N PRO A 93 -22.72 -4.15 -10.64
CA PRO A 93 -23.78 -5.13 -10.40
C PRO A 93 -23.69 -5.85 -9.06
N PHE A 94 -22.50 -5.91 -8.46
CA PHE A 94 -22.24 -6.74 -7.27
C PHE A 94 -22.27 -5.88 -6.02
N THR A 95 -23.32 -5.99 -5.22
CA THR A 95 -23.53 -5.16 -4.03
C THR A 95 -23.29 -5.96 -2.75
N CYS A 96 -22.50 -5.40 -1.84
CA CYS A 96 -22.33 -5.94 -0.50
C CYS A 96 -23.65 -5.85 0.28
N THR A 97 -24.11 -6.97 0.84
CA THR A 97 -25.33 -7.02 1.63
C THR A 97 -25.19 -6.32 2.99
N GLN A 98 -23.97 -6.24 3.54
CA GLN A 98 -23.72 -5.65 4.85
C GLN A 98 -23.54 -4.12 4.83
N CYS A 99 -22.78 -3.58 3.87
CA CYS A 99 -22.52 -2.13 3.80
C CYS A 99 -23.08 -1.44 2.54
N ARG A 100 -23.80 -2.17 1.68
CA ARG A 100 -24.42 -1.66 0.44
C ARG A 100 -23.43 -1.08 -0.58
N LYS A 101 -22.13 -1.29 -0.39
CA LYS A 101 -21.09 -0.89 -1.36
C LYS A 101 -21.11 -1.80 -2.58
N SER A 102 -21.08 -1.20 -3.77
CA SER A 102 -21.15 -1.95 -5.04
C SER A 102 -19.82 -2.01 -5.79
N PHE A 103 -19.63 -3.11 -6.53
CA PHE A 103 -18.42 -3.45 -7.29
C PHE A 103 -18.79 -3.87 -8.72
N SER A 104 -17.88 -3.62 -9.67
CA SER A 104 -18.05 -4.02 -11.08
C SER A 104 -17.75 -5.50 -11.33
N GLN A 105 -17.08 -6.17 -10.40
CA GLN A 105 -16.69 -7.58 -10.52
C GLN A 105 -17.02 -8.33 -9.22
N SER A 106 -17.47 -9.58 -9.34
CA SER A 106 -17.78 -10.45 -8.20
C SER A 106 -16.54 -10.77 -7.37
N SER A 107 -15.39 -10.96 -8.00
CA SER A 107 -14.10 -11.18 -7.33
C SER A 107 -13.74 -10.03 -6.37
N ASN A 108 -14.01 -8.78 -6.79
CA ASN A 108 -13.79 -7.61 -5.95
C ASN A 108 -14.78 -7.54 -4.78
N LEU A 109 -16.03 -7.96 -4.99
CA LEU A 109 -17.00 -8.10 -3.90
C LEU A 109 -16.54 -9.18 -2.90
N ASN A 110 -16.17 -10.37 -3.37
CA ASN A 110 -15.69 -11.47 -2.52
C ASN A 110 -14.47 -11.04 -1.68
N LEU A 111 -13.51 -10.36 -2.32
CA LEU A 111 -12.37 -9.79 -1.62
C LEU A 111 -12.79 -8.74 -0.57
N HIS A 112 -13.77 -7.89 -0.90
CA HIS A 112 -14.31 -6.92 0.04
C HIS A 112 -15.02 -7.58 1.24
N MET A 113 -15.72 -8.70 1.04
CA MET A 113 -16.39 -9.43 2.13
C MET A 113 -15.42 -9.91 3.21
N ARG A 114 -14.13 -10.11 2.90
CA ARG A 114 -13.09 -10.41 3.90
C ARG A 114 -12.95 -9.34 4.97
N ILE A 115 -13.30 -8.09 4.66
CA ILE A 115 -13.29 -6.99 5.64
C ILE A 115 -14.37 -7.22 6.70
N HIS A 116 -15.53 -7.72 6.29
CA HIS A 116 -16.65 -8.00 7.19
C HIS A 116 -16.42 -9.24 8.03
N ASN A 117 -15.88 -10.30 7.44
CA ASN A 117 -15.65 -11.56 8.12
C ASN A 117 -14.34 -11.59 8.93
N GLY A 118 -13.50 -10.55 8.81
CA GLY A 118 -12.18 -10.50 9.45
C GLY A 118 -11.14 -11.44 8.85
N GLU A 119 -11.42 -12.07 7.70
CA GLU A 119 -10.54 -13.05 7.06
C GLU A 119 -9.23 -12.40 6.58
N LYS A 120 -8.11 -12.90 7.10
CA LYS A 120 -6.75 -12.44 6.75
C LYS A 120 -5.83 -13.64 6.49
N PRO A 121 -5.90 -14.27 5.31
CA PRO A 121 -5.22 -15.53 5.03
C PRO A 121 -3.69 -15.44 5.06
N PHE A 122 -3.12 -14.25 4.90
CA PHE A 122 -1.68 -14.06 4.75
C PHE A 122 -1.10 -13.47 6.03
N THR A 123 -0.41 -14.28 6.82
CA THR A 123 0.18 -13.86 8.10
C THR A 123 1.69 -13.81 8.02
N CYS A 124 2.28 -12.69 8.42
CA CYS A 124 3.72 -12.56 8.56
C CYS A 124 4.21 -13.34 9.77
N THR A 125 5.13 -14.29 9.56
CA THR A 125 5.74 -15.06 10.64
C THR A 125 6.71 -14.24 11.49
N GLN A 126 7.27 -13.15 10.96
CA GLN A 126 8.24 -12.30 11.67
C GLN A 126 7.59 -11.27 12.62
N CYS A 127 6.36 -10.81 12.34
CA CYS A 127 5.67 -9.82 13.18
C CYS A 127 4.21 -10.16 13.48
N VAL A 128 3.74 -11.34 13.10
CA VAL A 128 2.38 -11.87 13.32
C VAL A 128 1.27 -11.03 12.67
N LYS A 129 1.64 -10.07 11.80
CA LYS A 129 0.68 -9.21 11.13
C LYS A 129 0.00 -9.94 9.97
N SER A 130 -1.32 -9.96 9.98
CA SER A 130 -2.12 -10.62 8.93
C SER A 130 -2.76 -9.64 7.94
N PHE A 131 -2.89 -10.08 6.69
CA PHE A 131 -3.39 -9.33 5.54
C PHE A 131 -4.48 -10.12 4.81
N ASN A 132 -5.46 -9.40 4.24
CA ASN A 132 -6.56 -9.98 3.45
C ASN A 132 -6.21 -10.15 1.96
N GLN A 133 -5.07 -9.63 1.52
CA GLN A 133 -4.59 -9.65 0.14
C GLN A 133 -3.11 -10.01 0.09
N SER A 134 -2.77 -10.91 -0.81
CA SER A 134 -1.39 -11.35 -1.06
C SER A 134 -0.48 -10.18 -1.45
N SER A 135 -0.92 -9.33 -2.39
CA SER A 135 -0.12 -8.18 -2.84
C SER A 135 0.26 -7.20 -1.72
N ASN A 136 -0.59 -7.07 -0.68
CA ASN A 136 -0.30 -6.27 0.50
C ASN A 136 0.68 -6.99 1.44
N PHE A 137 0.54 -8.32 1.57
CA PHE A 137 1.48 -9.16 2.29
C PHE A 137 2.88 -9.12 1.66
N LYS A 138 3.02 -9.32 0.34
CA LYS A 138 4.30 -9.18 -0.38
C LYS A 138 4.97 -7.83 -0.14
N LYS A 139 4.21 -6.73 -0.28
CA LYS A 139 4.72 -5.37 0.00
C LYS A 139 5.16 -5.20 1.45
N HIS A 140 4.47 -5.84 2.39
CA HIS A 140 4.84 -5.82 3.79
C HIS A 140 6.13 -6.61 4.05
N MET A 141 6.32 -7.76 3.41
CA MET A 141 7.55 -8.56 3.56
C MET A 141 8.81 -7.79 3.17
N ARG A 142 8.72 -6.81 2.26
CA ARG A 142 9.84 -5.90 1.92
C ARG A 142 10.36 -5.06 3.09
N ILE A 143 9.56 -4.89 4.15
CA ILE A 143 10.02 -4.24 5.39
C ILE A 143 11.04 -5.12 6.11
N HIS A 144 10.82 -6.43 6.09
CA HIS A 144 11.68 -7.42 6.73
C HIS A 144 12.91 -7.74 5.89
N THR A 145 12.75 -7.91 4.57
CA THR A 145 13.87 -8.22 3.67
C THR A 145 14.74 -7.00 3.35
N GLY A 146 14.23 -5.79 3.58
CA GLY A 146 14.90 -4.55 3.17
C GLY A 146 14.88 -4.30 1.67
N GLU A 147 14.18 -5.12 0.88
CA GLU A 147 14.12 -5.03 -0.57
C GLU A 147 13.55 -3.68 -1.05
N LYS A 148 14.27 -3.02 -1.95
CA LYS A 148 13.89 -1.72 -2.53
C LYS A 148 13.99 -1.76 -4.06
N PRO A 149 13.02 -2.38 -4.76
CA PRO A 149 13.11 -2.63 -6.20
C PRO A 149 13.06 -1.38 -7.07
N PHE A 150 12.62 -0.25 -6.51
CA PHE A 150 12.30 0.95 -7.28
C PHE A 150 13.36 2.01 -7.06
N THR A 151 14.29 2.15 -7.99
CA THR A 151 15.40 3.11 -7.91
C THR A 151 15.12 4.38 -8.70
N CYS A 152 15.38 5.53 -8.11
CA CYS A 152 15.38 6.81 -8.80
C CYS A 152 16.57 6.90 -9.74
N THR A 153 16.31 7.08 -11.03
CA THR A 153 17.36 7.20 -12.06
C THR A 153 18.16 8.50 -11.93
N GLN A 154 17.63 9.53 -11.30
CA GLN A 154 18.32 10.83 -11.16
C GLN A 154 19.23 10.93 -9.93
N CYS A 155 18.97 10.18 -8.86
CA CYS A 155 19.78 10.26 -7.62
C CYS A 155 20.17 8.91 -7.02
N GLY A 156 19.80 7.79 -7.64
CA GLY A 156 20.12 6.45 -7.15
C GLY A 156 19.34 6.01 -5.91
N LYS A 157 18.43 6.84 -5.36
CA LYS A 157 17.67 6.49 -4.16
C LYS A 157 16.63 5.40 -4.45
N SER A 158 16.68 4.31 -3.68
CA SER A 158 15.77 3.17 -3.84
C SER A 158 14.61 3.17 -2.84
N PHE A 159 13.46 2.66 -3.29
CA PHE A 159 12.20 2.59 -2.55
C PHE A 159 11.60 1.18 -2.62
N SER A 160 10.89 0.78 -1.56
CA SER A 160 10.17 -0.52 -1.51
C SER A 160 8.84 -0.52 -2.26
N GLN A 161 8.34 0.66 -2.65
CA GLN A 161 7.08 0.83 -3.37
C GLN A 161 7.22 1.85 -4.52
N SER A 162 6.65 1.54 -5.68
CA SER A 162 6.64 2.42 -6.86
C SER A 162 5.94 3.75 -6.60
N SER A 163 4.88 3.76 -5.79
CA SER A 163 4.17 4.98 -5.40
C SER A 163 5.06 5.96 -4.62
N HIS A 164 6.01 5.44 -3.83
CA HIS A 164 6.99 6.25 -3.10
C HIS A 164 8.04 6.82 -4.05
N LEU A 165 8.52 6.01 -5.01
CA LEU A 165 9.39 6.50 -6.08
C LEU A 165 8.69 7.62 -6.88
N ASN A 166 7.45 7.41 -7.34
CA ASN A 166 6.72 8.42 -8.11
C ASN A 166 6.50 9.73 -7.33
N LYS A 167 6.22 9.65 -6.02
CA LYS A 167 6.16 10.84 -5.16
C LYS A 167 7.52 11.52 -5.03
N HIS A 168 8.59 10.73 -4.90
CA HIS A 168 9.95 11.22 -4.85
C HIS A 168 10.36 11.92 -6.15
N MET A 169 10.00 11.39 -7.34
CA MET A 169 10.33 12.00 -8.63
C MET A 169 9.82 13.44 -8.78
N ARG A 170 8.78 13.84 -8.03
CA ARG A 170 8.27 15.23 -8.03
C ARG A 170 9.26 16.24 -7.47
N ILE A 171 10.24 15.81 -6.67
CA ILE A 171 11.31 16.71 -6.20
C ILE A 171 12.24 17.10 -7.35
N HIS A 172 12.40 16.20 -8.32
CA HIS A 172 13.28 16.39 -9.47
C HIS A 172 12.62 17.24 -10.55
N THR A 173 11.33 16.99 -10.82
CA THR A 173 10.58 17.77 -11.82
C THR A 173 10.17 19.17 -11.33
N ARG A 174 10.33 19.45 -10.03
CA ARG A 174 9.81 20.66 -9.35
C ARG A 174 8.31 20.89 -9.60
N GLU A 175 7.56 19.82 -9.89
CA GLU A 175 6.11 19.88 -10.11
C GLU A 175 5.39 20.33 -8.84
N LYS A 176 4.90 21.56 -8.89
CA LYS A 176 4.09 22.20 -7.86
C LYS A 176 2.61 22.05 -8.23
N LEU A 177 2.03 20.94 -7.83
CA LEU A 177 0.67 20.55 -8.23
C LEU A 177 -0.44 21.25 -7.43
N PHE A 178 -0.15 21.69 -6.21
CA PHE A 178 -1.15 22.27 -5.31
C PHE A 178 -0.73 23.68 -4.91
N THR A 179 -1.49 24.69 -5.34
CA THR A 179 -1.24 26.10 -5.00
C THR A 179 -2.32 26.59 -4.06
N CYS A 180 -1.92 27.19 -2.94
CA CYS A 180 -2.83 27.89 -2.06
C CYS A 180 -3.29 29.19 -2.72
N THR A 181 -4.60 29.36 -2.87
CA THR A 181 -5.20 30.57 -3.42
C THR A 181 -5.12 31.76 -2.47
N GLU A 182 -5.02 31.52 -1.16
CA GLU A 182 -4.95 32.59 -0.15
C GLU A 182 -3.55 33.19 0.03
N CYS A 183 -2.48 32.40 -0.13
CA CYS A 183 -1.11 32.90 0.08
C CYS A 183 -0.12 32.58 -1.06
N GLY A 184 -0.55 31.91 -2.13
CA GLY A 184 0.30 31.56 -3.27
C GLY A 184 1.32 30.45 -3.01
N LYS A 185 1.39 29.88 -1.80
CA LYS A 185 2.33 28.79 -1.49
C LYS A 185 1.99 27.53 -2.29
N CYS A 186 3.00 26.94 -2.90
CA CYS A 186 2.84 25.71 -3.67
C CYS A 186 3.43 24.48 -2.97
N PHE A 187 2.79 23.33 -3.17
CA PHE A 187 3.16 22.05 -2.59
C PHE A 187 3.18 20.95 -3.66
N SER A 188 4.11 20.01 -3.54
CA SER A 188 4.23 18.84 -4.43
C SER A 188 3.37 17.64 -3.96
N GLN A 189 2.87 17.71 -2.72
CA GLN A 189 2.05 16.66 -2.09
C GLN A 189 0.75 17.25 -1.52
N SER A 190 -0.36 16.52 -1.73
CA SER A 190 -1.69 16.91 -1.25
C SER A 190 -1.78 16.91 0.28
N SER A 191 -1.09 16.00 0.98
CA SER A 191 -1.07 15.97 2.45
C SER A 191 -0.47 17.24 3.05
N SER A 192 0.67 17.70 2.52
CA SER A 192 1.31 18.95 2.92
C SER A 192 0.43 20.16 2.62
N PHE A 193 -0.21 20.18 1.44
CA PHE A 193 -1.17 21.22 1.07
C PHE A 193 -2.37 21.27 2.02
N ASN A 194 -3.00 20.12 2.32
CA ASN A 194 -4.13 20.06 3.25
C ASN A 194 -3.75 20.46 4.67
N LEU A 195 -2.54 20.10 5.14
CA LEU A 195 -2.02 20.59 6.42
C LEU A 195 -1.86 22.11 6.39
N HIS A 196 -1.34 22.66 5.29
CA HIS A 196 -1.18 24.10 5.12
C HIS A 196 -2.54 24.83 5.08
N LEU A 197 -3.57 24.30 4.43
CA LEU A 197 -4.90 24.91 4.42
C LEU A 197 -5.49 25.07 5.85
N ARG A 198 -5.09 24.22 6.80
CA ARG A 198 -5.52 24.36 8.20
C ARG A 198 -5.01 25.63 8.87
N VAL A 199 -3.90 26.19 8.37
CA VAL A 199 -3.37 27.48 8.82
C VAL A 199 -4.35 28.60 8.50
N HIS A 200 -5.01 28.52 7.34
CA HIS A 200 -6.01 29.48 6.89
C HIS A 200 -7.37 29.28 7.59
N THR A 201 -7.80 28.03 7.75
CA THR A 201 -9.11 27.74 8.36
C THR A 201 -9.12 27.81 9.90
N GLY A 202 -8.00 28.15 10.55
CA GLY A 202 -7.89 28.19 12.01
C GLY A 202 -8.17 26.85 12.73
N LYS A 203 -8.23 25.75 11.99
CA LYS A 203 -8.54 24.42 12.56
C LYS A 203 -7.25 23.85 13.13
N LYS A 204 -7.05 24.04 14.45
CA LYS A 204 -5.96 23.39 15.20
C LYS A 204 -5.92 21.89 14.88
N PRO A 205 -4.73 21.28 14.78
CA PRO A 205 -4.63 19.84 14.62
C PRO A 205 -5.35 19.15 15.79
N ASN A 206 -6.20 18.16 15.48
CA ASN A 206 -6.68 17.19 16.47
C ASN A 206 -5.50 16.32 16.92
N ASN A 207 -4.60 16.91 17.71
CA ASN A 207 -3.71 16.16 18.60
C ASN A 207 -4.48 15.96 19.90
N ALA A 208 -5.50 15.10 19.87
CA ALA A 208 -6.00 14.50 21.09
C ALA A 208 -4.92 13.54 21.57
N CYS A 209 -4.07 14.05 22.47
CA CYS A 209 -3.23 13.25 23.33
C CYS A 209 -4.18 12.37 24.17
N SER A 210 -4.37 11.12 23.77
CA SER A 210 -4.95 10.08 24.63
C SER A 210 -3.88 9.64 25.64
N ASN A 211 -3.52 10.55 26.56
CA ASN A 211 -2.87 10.19 27.82
C ASN A 211 -3.99 9.81 28.80
N SER A 212 -4.41 8.55 28.73
CA SER A 212 -5.13 7.84 29.78
C SER A 212 -4.33 6.54 29.93
N SER A 213 -3.49 6.33 30.95
CA SER A 213 -3.77 6.42 32.37
C SER A 213 -2.45 6.34 33.15
N VAL A 214 -2.08 7.41 33.87
CA VAL A 214 -1.17 7.30 35.01
C VAL A 214 -2.02 7.26 36.27
N ASN A 215 -2.37 6.04 36.71
CA ASN A 215 -2.82 5.82 38.08
C ASN A 215 -1.57 5.74 38.97
N ALA A 216 -1.05 6.90 39.39
CA ALA A 216 -0.21 6.99 40.58
C ALA A 216 -1.07 7.68 41.63
N ALA A 217 -1.76 6.85 42.42
CA ALA A 217 -2.48 7.30 43.59
C ALA A 217 -1.52 8.04 44.53
N SER A 218 -1.89 9.28 44.86
CA SER A 218 -1.95 9.83 46.23
C SER A 218 -1.21 8.99 47.29
N VAL A 219 -0.28 9.50 48.07
CA VAL A 219 -0.47 10.57 49.05
C VAL A 219 0.91 11.07 49.49
N TRP A 220 1.11 12.38 49.46
CA TRP A 220 2.18 13.07 50.18
C TRP A 220 1.55 13.70 51.43
N ASP A 221 1.64 13.01 52.57
CA ASP A 221 1.38 13.56 53.90
C ASP A 221 2.53 13.11 54.80
N LYS A 222 3.52 13.99 55.03
CA LYS A 222 3.68 14.74 56.30
C LYS A 222 3.79 13.81 57.53
N PHE A 223 5.01 13.33 57.80
CA PHE A 223 5.79 13.51 59.05
C PHE A 223 7.14 12.81 58.91
#